data_AF-A0A8J1VRB0-F1
#
_entry.id   AF-A0A8J1VRB0-F1
#
_cell.length_a   1.000
_cell.length_b   1.000
_cell.length_c   1.000
_cell.angle_alpha   90.00
_cell.angle_beta   90.00
_cell.angle_gamma   90.00
#
_symmetry.space_group_name_H-M   'P 1'
#
loop_
_entity.id
_entity.type
_entity.pdbx_description
1 polymer ?
#
loop_
_entity_poly.entity_id
_entity_poly.type
_entity_poly.pdbx_seq_one_letter_code
_entity_poly.pdbx_strand_id
1 'polypeptide(L)'
;MANPFPAPVGPLGYLRIFSPTAGVKVSPLALGTWSLGSKWSAWAGGSMTQDEAYKYLDVYREAGGNFIDTATMYQDGEAEMIVGDWMKTRDCRDEIVLAAKYTYCYHPEAAYSKGQLNFQGNNAKSMYLSFESTLKRLKTDYIDIFYVHFWDYTTSIPEVMNALDALVRSRKVFYLGISDTPAWIVAKANEYARNKGLTPFSVYQGQWSLIKRDLESEVIPMLQSEGMALCAWGVTGSGKFKTSEELARRKTAGTFRYGMGPTAEEQSMSAALEKVGSQLPGHPAPASVAQAWSMSKVPYVFPLLGGTDPEHLKANIEALKISLSTEQVETLEGVKPFAPLFPQAEFGVDPALTTHGHQTSLFAMMPYIEFVRAPKPLGPPGIVRGYFGGDKPVIISGLLLNDPETHA
;
A
#
# COMPACT_ATOMS: atom_id res chain seq x y z
N MET A 1 -9.67 -16.41 29.12
CA MET A 1 -9.33 -15.23 29.96
C MET A 1 -9.46 -14.00 29.10
N ALA A 2 -10.05 -12.92 29.60
CA ALA A 2 -10.08 -11.64 28.88
C ALA A 2 -8.64 -11.13 28.69
N ASN A 3 -8.37 -10.44 27.57
CA ASN A 3 -7.07 -9.85 27.31
C ASN A 3 -6.76 -8.81 28.41
N PRO A 4 -5.67 -8.97 29.20
CA PRO A 4 -5.37 -8.07 30.32
C PRO A 4 -4.83 -6.71 29.85
N PHE A 5 -4.55 -6.54 28.56
CA PHE A 5 -4.00 -5.31 28.00
C PHE A 5 -5.10 -4.37 27.46
N PRO A 6 -4.92 -3.04 27.57
CA PRO A 6 -5.88 -2.09 27.04
C PRO A 6 -6.01 -2.25 25.52
N ALA A 7 -7.22 -2.02 25.01
CA ALA A 7 -7.44 -1.95 23.57
C ALA A 7 -6.65 -0.77 22.97
N PRO A 8 -6.22 -0.86 21.70
CA PRO A 8 -5.65 0.27 20.98
C PRO A 8 -6.58 1.48 20.95
N VAL A 9 -6.01 2.69 20.87
CA VAL A 9 -6.74 3.98 20.86
C VAL A 9 -7.78 4.06 19.74
N GLY A 10 -7.50 3.44 18.59
CA GLY A 10 -8.37 3.40 17.43
C GLY A 10 -8.06 2.25 16.50
N PRO A 11 -8.79 2.11 15.37
CA PRO A 11 -8.62 0.99 14.45
C PRO A 11 -7.21 0.93 13.83
N LEU A 12 -6.51 2.07 13.73
CA LEU A 12 -5.15 2.14 13.19
C LEU A 12 -4.10 1.50 14.12
N GLY A 13 -4.36 1.47 15.42
CA GLY A 13 -3.49 0.85 16.43
C GLY A 13 -3.61 -0.68 16.51
N TYR A 14 -4.52 -1.29 15.76
CA TYR A 14 -4.55 -2.75 15.57
C TYR A 14 -3.53 -3.14 14.50
N LEU A 15 -2.26 -3.18 14.91
CA LEU A 15 -1.14 -3.46 14.02
C LEU A 15 -1.25 -4.85 13.39
N ARG A 16 -0.77 -4.97 12.15
CA ARG A 16 -0.72 -6.21 11.38
C ARG A 16 0.72 -6.65 11.21
N ILE A 17 0.96 -7.96 11.18
CA ILE A 17 2.22 -8.51 10.71
C ILE A 17 2.38 -8.08 9.25
N PHE A 18 3.55 -7.53 8.90
CA PHE A 18 3.75 -6.89 7.61
C PHE A 18 3.66 -7.88 6.45
N SER A 19 4.47 -8.95 6.47
CA SER A 19 4.38 -10.03 5.49
C SER A 19 4.94 -11.35 6.07
N PRO A 20 4.74 -12.51 5.41
CA PRO A 20 5.39 -13.76 5.81
C PRO A 20 6.92 -13.66 5.91
N THR A 21 7.53 -12.77 5.11
CA THR A 21 8.98 -12.54 5.07
C THR A 21 9.44 -11.39 5.96
N ALA A 22 8.52 -10.62 6.55
CA ALA A 22 8.82 -9.51 7.46
C ALA A 22 7.87 -9.50 8.67
N GLY A 23 8.40 -9.95 9.82
CA GLY A 23 7.64 -10.08 11.06
C GLY A 23 7.38 -8.76 11.80
N VAL A 24 7.80 -7.61 11.27
CA VAL A 24 7.53 -6.29 11.87
C VAL A 24 6.03 -6.00 11.88
N LYS A 25 5.57 -5.24 12.87
CA LYS A 25 4.15 -4.93 13.07
C LYS A 25 3.90 -3.49 12.66
N VAL A 26 3.07 -3.32 11.66
CA VAL A 26 2.78 -2.01 11.07
C VAL A 26 1.29 -1.69 11.18
N SER A 27 0.97 -0.41 11.22
CA SER A 27 -0.40 0.06 11.07
C SER A 27 -0.99 -0.40 9.72
N PRO A 28 -2.29 -0.73 9.67
CA PRO A 28 -2.94 -1.23 8.46
C PRO A 28 -3.04 -0.20 7.33
N LEU A 29 -2.78 1.08 7.61
CA LEU A 29 -2.61 2.16 6.64
C LEU A 29 -1.24 2.81 6.86
N ALA A 30 -0.44 2.95 5.81
CA ALA A 30 0.85 3.64 5.86
C ALA A 30 0.67 5.14 5.62
N LEU A 31 1.45 6.00 6.29
CA LEU A 31 1.44 7.44 6.06
C LEU A 31 2.56 7.85 5.10
N GLY A 32 2.20 8.26 3.89
CA GLY A 32 3.15 8.78 2.90
C GLY A 32 3.46 10.26 3.12
N THR A 33 4.71 10.66 2.90
CA THR A 33 5.18 12.02 3.18
C THR A 33 5.47 12.87 1.94
N TRP A 34 4.91 12.49 0.78
CA TRP A 34 5.10 13.19 -0.50
C TRP A 34 4.85 14.72 -0.41
N SER A 35 3.88 15.13 0.40
CA SER A 35 3.45 16.53 0.53
C SER A 35 4.06 17.27 1.73
N LEU A 36 4.93 16.63 2.52
CA LEU A 36 5.56 17.24 3.70
C LEU A 36 6.74 18.12 3.26
N GLY A 37 6.48 19.41 3.07
CA GLY A 37 7.45 20.39 2.60
C GLY A 37 6.84 21.38 1.61
N SER A 38 7.65 22.30 1.13
CA SER A 38 7.25 23.45 0.32
C SER A 38 7.94 23.55 -1.04
N LYS A 39 9.00 22.77 -1.28
CA LYS A 39 9.84 22.85 -2.49
C LYS A 39 9.09 22.56 -3.80
N TRP A 40 8.04 21.76 -3.74
CA TRP A 40 7.29 21.32 -4.92
C TRP A 40 5.88 21.91 -5.02
N SER A 41 5.60 23.03 -4.35
CA SER A 41 4.24 23.60 -4.23
C SER A 41 3.47 23.72 -5.57
N ALA A 42 4.17 23.93 -6.69
CA ALA A 42 3.55 23.97 -8.04
C ALA A 42 3.29 22.59 -8.68
N TRP A 43 4.02 21.53 -8.31
CA TRP A 43 4.01 20.23 -9.00
C TRP A 43 3.49 19.06 -8.14
N ALA A 44 3.69 19.06 -6.83
CA ALA A 44 3.40 17.91 -5.96
C ALA A 44 1.93 17.75 -5.55
N GLY A 45 1.07 18.71 -5.91
CA GLY A 45 -0.35 18.68 -5.56
C GLY A 45 -0.63 18.91 -4.08
N GLY A 46 0.28 19.61 -3.39
CA GLY A 46 0.16 20.01 -1.99
C GLY A 46 1.53 20.31 -1.38
N SER A 47 1.58 21.27 -0.47
CA SER A 47 2.72 21.62 0.37
C SER A 47 2.28 21.81 1.81
N MET A 48 3.19 21.58 2.75
CA MET A 48 2.97 21.83 4.18
C MET A 48 4.18 22.55 4.75
N THR A 49 3.93 23.54 5.59
CA THR A 49 4.95 24.07 6.50
C THR A 49 5.36 22.98 7.51
N GLN A 50 6.48 23.18 8.19
CA GLN A 50 6.94 22.24 9.21
C GLN A 50 5.90 22.04 10.32
N ASP A 51 5.28 23.12 10.81
CA ASP A 51 4.28 23.04 11.89
C ASP A 51 3.02 22.29 11.45
N GLU A 52 2.57 22.50 10.22
CA GLU A 52 1.43 21.76 9.65
C GLU A 52 1.78 20.28 9.50
N ALA A 53 2.99 19.97 9.01
CA ALA A 53 3.47 18.61 8.87
C ALA A 53 3.59 17.89 10.22
N TYR A 54 4.05 18.59 11.27
CA TYR A 54 4.10 18.04 12.63
C TYR A 54 2.72 17.71 13.14
N LYS A 55 1.75 18.61 12.99
CA LYS A 55 0.34 18.34 13.36
C LYS A 55 -0.22 17.15 12.60
N TYR A 56 0.12 17.00 11.31
CA TYR A 56 -0.32 15.89 10.49
C TYR A 56 0.26 14.55 10.96
N LEU A 57 1.57 14.51 11.29
CA LEU A 57 2.26 13.36 11.86
C LEU A 57 1.75 13.02 13.26
N ASP A 58 1.53 14.03 14.10
CA ASP A 58 0.98 13.88 15.46
C ASP A 58 -0.42 13.25 15.40
N VAL A 59 -1.32 13.71 14.51
CA VAL A 59 -2.66 13.11 14.33
C VAL A 59 -2.59 11.64 13.91
N TYR A 60 -1.65 11.27 13.03
CA TYR A 60 -1.46 9.87 12.65
C TYR A 60 -0.99 9.02 13.84
N ARG A 61 0.02 9.50 14.59
CA ARG A 61 0.56 8.77 15.75
C ARG A 61 -0.45 8.66 16.89
N GLU A 62 -1.17 9.74 17.20
CA GLU A 62 -2.22 9.77 18.23
C GLU A 62 -3.37 8.80 17.92
N ALA A 63 -3.65 8.54 16.65
CA ALA A 63 -4.62 7.52 16.24
C ALA A 63 -4.10 6.06 16.38
N GLY A 64 -2.83 5.88 16.78
CA GLY A 64 -2.15 4.58 16.88
C GLY A 64 -1.31 4.21 15.65
N GLY A 65 -1.03 5.18 14.78
CA GLY A 65 -0.22 5.02 13.58
C GLY A 65 1.27 4.85 13.87
N ASN A 66 1.93 3.91 13.18
CA ASN A 66 3.37 3.68 13.33
C ASN A 66 4.13 3.46 12.01
N PHE A 67 3.47 3.49 10.85
CA PHE A 67 4.13 3.18 9.57
C PHE A 67 4.24 4.43 8.71
N ILE A 68 5.45 4.97 8.57
CA ILE A 68 5.72 6.21 7.83
C ILE A 68 6.60 5.89 6.61
N ASP A 69 6.20 6.42 5.45
CA ASP A 69 6.87 6.20 4.17
C ASP A 69 7.33 7.54 3.57
N THR A 70 8.63 7.64 3.30
CA THR A 70 9.28 8.80 2.71
C THR A 70 10.19 8.39 1.55
N ALA A 71 10.89 9.34 0.93
CA ALA A 71 11.90 9.05 -0.09
C ALA A 71 12.91 10.20 -0.19
N THR A 72 14.12 9.88 -0.64
CA THR A 72 15.23 10.84 -0.81
C THR A 72 14.81 12.08 -1.61
N MET A 73 13.96 11.92 -2.62
CA MET A 73 13.56 13.04 -3.48
C MET A 73 12.45 13.91 -2.91
N TYR A 74 11.64 13.44 -1.96
CA TYR A 74 10.39 14.10 -1.59
C TYR A 74 10.64 15.53 -1.09
N GLN A 75 10.05 16.51 -1.79
CA GLN A 75 10.23 17.94 -1.54
C GLN A 75 11.72 18.35 -1.55
N ASP A 76 12.48 17.83 -2.50
CA ASP A 76 13.95 17.97 -2.60
C ASP A 76 14.68 17.57 -1.30
N GLY A 77 14.19 16.51 -0.64
CA GLY A 77 14.70 16.00 0.62
C GLY A 77 14.13 16.67 1.88
N GLU A 78 13.30 17.71 1.74
CA GLU A 78 12.67 18.40 2.87
C GLU A 78 11.75 17.49 3.68
N ALA A 79 11.05 16.55 3.03
CA ALA A 79 10.18 15.61 3.73
C ALA A 79 10.95 14.76 4.75
N GLU A 80 12.14 14.26 4.38
CA GLU A 80 13.01 13.49 5.28
C GLU A 80 13.52 14.35 6.45
N MET A 81 13.84 15.62 6.20
CA MET A 81 14.25 16.54 7.28
C MET A 81 13.12 16.78 8.27
N ILE A 82 11.89 17.04 7.78
CA ILE A 82 10.73 17.26 8.64
C ILE A 82 10.43 16.03 9.48
N VAL A 83 10.43 14.83 8.88
CA VAL A 83 10.17 13.57 9.58
C VAL A 83 11.26 13.30 10.62
N GLY A 84 12.54 13.50 10.28
CA GLY A 84 13.66 13.33 11.21
C GLY A 84 13.57 14.26 12.42
N ASP A 85 13.24 15.53 12.17
CA ASP A 85 13.10 16.53 13.23
C ASP A 85 11.90 16.24 14.12
N TRP A 86 10.79 15.80 13.52
CA TRP A 86 9.59 15.38 14.25
C TRP A 86 9.89 14.18 15.14
N MET A 87 10.49 13.11 14.62
CA MET A 87 10.82 11.90 15.40
C MET A 87 11.75 12.24 16.56
N LYS A 88 12.77 13.08 16.32
CA LYS A 88 13.69 13.54 17.36
C LYS A 88 12.99 14.39 18.42
N THR A 89 12.08 15.27 18.01
CA THR A 89 11.36 16.18 18.93
C THR A 89 10.32 15.42 19.76
N ARG A 90 9.72 14.37 19.22
CA ARG A 90 8.74 13.51 19.90
C ARG A 90 9.35 12.30 20.59
N ASP A 91 10.66 12.10 20.45
CA ASP A 91 11.41 10.96 20.97
C ASP A 91 10.74 9.61 20.65
N CYS A 92 10.34 9.44 19.38
CA CYS A 92 9.50 8.30 18.97
C CYS A 92 10.13 7.43 17.88
N ARG A 93 11.42 7.60 17.55
CA ARG A 93 12.06 6.88 16.43
C ARG A 93 11.85 5.36 16.52
N ASP A 94 12.05 4.77 17.70
CA ASP A 94 11.97 3.31 17.89
C ASP A 94 10.52 2.77 17.87
N GLU A 95 9.53 3.64 17.98
CA GLU A 95 8.12 3.28 17.85
C GLU A 95 7.64 3.28 16.39
N ILE A 96 8.38 3.94 15.50
CA ILE A 96 8.02 4.12 14.09
C ILE A 96 8.72 3.09 13.23
N VAL A 97 7.94 2.41 12.40
CA VAL A 97 8.42 1.64 11.26
C VAL A 97 8.61 2.62 10.10
N LEU A 98 9.87 2.95 9.81
CA LEU A 98 10.24 3.97 8.84
C LEU A 98 10.66 3.35 7.51
N ALA A 99 9.94 3.69 6.45
CA ALA A 99 10.29 3.35 5.07
C ALA A 99 10.92 4.54 4.35
N ALA A 100 12.02 4.30 3.63
CA ALA A 100 12.66 5.29 2.77
C ALA A 100 13.05 4.67 1.42
N LYS A 101 13.22 5.49 0.40
CA LYS A 101 13.52 5.03 -0.97
C LYS A 101 14.64 5.82 -1.62
N TYR A 102 15.46 5.11 -2.38
CA TYR A 102 16.44 5.67 -3.30
C TYR A 102 16.10 5.24 -4.73
N THR A 103 16.60 5.99 -5.72
CA THR A 103 16.77 5.71 -7.17
C THR A 103 16.74 7.07 -7.85
N TYR A 104 15.85 7.97 -7.43
CA TYR A 104 15.79 9.34 -7.92
C TYR A 104 16.95 10.21 -7.40
N CYS A 105 17.36 11.16 -8.23
CA CYS A 105 18.16 12.30 -7.80
C CYS A 105 17.22 13.40 -7.27
N TYR A 106 17.53 13.96 -6.11
CA TYR A 106 16.72 15.02 -5.48
C TYR A 106 17.19 16.45 -5.82
N HIS A 107 18.29 16.59 -6.58
CA HIS A 107 18.77 17.86 -7.12
C HIS A 107 19.27 17.69 -8.57
N PRO A 108 18.38 17.44 -9.54
CA PRO A 108 18.78 17.10 -10.92
C PRO A 108 19.61 18.21 -11.58
N GLU A 109 19.23 19.48 -11.47
CA GLU A 109 19.97 20.60 -12.08
C GLU A 109 21.40 20.74 -11.53
N ALA A 110 21.54 20.66 -10.21
CA ALA A 110 22.86 20.65 -9.56
C ALA A 110 23.65 19.42 -9.99
N ALA A 111 22.98 18.28 -10.15
CA ALA A 111 23.65 17.06 -10.54
C ALA A 111 24.21 17.12 -11.97
N TYR A 112 23.45 17.66 -12.92
CA TYR A 112 23.93 17.87 -14.28
C TYR A 112 25.09 18.87 -14.34
N SER A 113 24.92 20.04 -13.71
CA SER A 113 25.94 21.10 -13.74
C SER A 113 27.26 20.72 -13.05
N LYS A 114 27.23 19.77 -12.11
CA LYS A 114 28.40 19.31 -11.35
C LYS A 114 28.91 17.92 -11.77
N GLY A 115 28.34 17.31 -12.81
CA GLY A 115 28.74 15.96 -13.27
C GLY A 115 28.41 14.83 -12.27
N GLN A 116 27.38 15.02 -11.44
CA GLN A 116 26.98 14.11 -10.36
C GLN A 116 25.91 13.10 -10.81
N LEU A 117 26.03 12.56 -12.03
CA LEU A 117 25.04 11.61 -12.58
C LEU A 117 24.88 10.33 -11.74
N ASN A 118 25.92 9.94 -10.98
CA ASN A 118 25.89 8.79 -10.07
C ASN A 118 25.11 9.06 -8.75
N PHE A 119 24.34 10.16 -8.66
CA PHE A 119 23.39 10.42 -7.58
C PHE A 119 21.97 9.95 -7.95
N GLN A 120 21.83 9.32 -9.12
CA GLN A 120 20.62 8.67 -9.60
C GLN A 120 20.91 7.22 -10.00
N GLY A 121 19.85 6.41 -10.00
CA GLY A 121 19.84 5.05 -10.51
C GLY A 121 20.03 4.01 -9.42
N ASN A 122 19.98 2.75 -9.85
CA ASN A 122 19.99 1.58 -8.98
C ASN A 122 21.41 1.11 -8.61
N ASN A 123 22.44 1.71 -9.20
CA ASN A 123 23.83 1.34 -8.99
C ASN A 123 24.27 1.52 -7.53
N ALA A 124 25.26 0.74 -7.11
CA ALA A 124 25.71 0.71 -5.73
C ALA A 124 26.19 2.07 -5.20
N LYS A 125 26.77 2.91 -6.07
CA LYS A 125 27.25 4.26 -5.69
C LYS A 125 26.09 5.21 -5.39
N SER A 126 25.07 5.25 -6.26
CA SER A 126 23.87 6.06 -6.03
C SER A 126 23.14 5.60 -4.78
N MET A 127 23.01 4.29 -4.58
CA MET A 127 22.40 3.73 -3.37
C MET A 127 23.12 4.20 -2.10
N TYR A 128 24.45 4.05 -2.05
CA TYR A 128 25.25 4.45 -0.89
C TYR A 128 25.14 5.94 -0.59
N LEU A 129 25.28 6.80 -1.61
CA LEU A 129 25.21 8.26 -1.44
C LEU A 129 23.83 8.72 -0.98
N SER A 130 22.77 8.17 -1.56
CA SER A 130 21.39 8.48 -1.16
C SER A 130 21.11 8.00 0.25
N PHE A 131 21.50 6.78 0.59
CA PHE A 131 21.29 6.21 1.91
C PHE A 131 21.97 7.02 3.03
N GLU A 132 23.25 7.35 2.88
CA GLU A 132 23.99 8.16 3.86
C GLU A 132 23.40 9.58 4.00
N SER A 133 22.87 10.14 2.91
CA SER A 133 22.20 11.45 2.96
C SER A 133 20.82 11.37 3.63
N THR A 134 20.07 10.30 3.35
CA THR A 134 18.76 10.02 3.95
C THR A 134 18.88 9.83 5.47
N LEU A 135 19.85 9.04 5.96
CA LEU A 135 20.08 8.88 7.40
C LEU A 135 20.36 10.21 8.11
N LYS A 136 21.19 11.08 7.50
CA LYS A 136 21.50 12.41 8.04
C LYS A 136 20.26 13.29 8.14
N ARG A 137 19.41 13.32 7.10
CA ARG A 137 18.17 14.10 7.10
C ARG A 137 17.14 13.55 8.09
N LEU A 138 17.00 12.23 8.16
CA LEU A 138 16.09 11.56 9.09
C LEU A 138 16.60 11.53 10.54
N LYS A 139 17.84 11.96 10.80
CA LYS A 139 18.47 12.01 12.12
C LYS A 139 18.40 10.66 12.86
N THR A 140 18.62 9.58 12.12
CA THR A 140 18.62 8.19 12.61
C THR A 140 19.80 7.43 12.01
N ASP A 141 20.14 6.29 12.61
CA ASP A 141 21.19 5.37 12.22
C ASP A 141 20.68 4.13 11.46
N TYR A 142 19.36 3.91 11.42
CA TYR A 142 18.74 2.80 10.70
C TYR A 142 17.45 3.17 9.96
N ILE A 143 17.11 2.41 8.93
CA ILE A 143 15.83 2.43 8.22
C ILE A 143 15.17 1.05 8.36
N ASP A 144 13.89 1.00 8.70
CA ASP A 144 13.19 -0.28 8.86
C ASP A 144 12.99 -0.95 7.50
N ILE A 145 12.51 -0.20 6.51
CA ILE A 145 12.26 -0.73 5.16
C ILE A 145 12.93 0.18 4.11
N PHE A 146 13.91 -0.33 3.39
CA PHE A 146 14.59 0.43 2.34
C PHE A 146 14.18 -0.03 0.95
N TYR A 147 13.65 0.88 0.15
CA TYR A 147 13.12 0.60 -1.17
C TYR A 147 14.06 1.00 -2.31
N VAL A 148 14.16 0.13 -3.31
CA VAL A 148 14.44 0.55 -4.69
C VAL A 148 13.18 1.22 -5.25
N HIS A 149 13.23 2.50 -5.62
CA HIS A 149 12.02 3.29 -5.92
C HIS A 149 11.44 2.99 -7.30
N PHE A 150 12.26 2.61 -8.28
CA PHE A 150 11.82 2.06 -9.56
C PHE A 150 12.94 1.28 -10.22
N TRP A 151 12.63 0.42 -11.18
CA TRP A 151 13.66 -0.27 -11.95
C TRP A 151 14.14 0.56 -13.14
N ASP A 152 15.42 0.94 -13.14
CA ASP A 152 16.00 1.86 -14.12
C ASP A 152 16.65 1.19 -15.34
N TYR A 153 16.74 -0.15 -15.35
CA TYR A 153 17.41 -0.95 -16.39
C TYR A 153 18.90 -0.62 -16.62
N THR A 154 19.55 0.12 -15.72
CA THR A 154 20.98 0.47 -15.84
C THR A 154 21.88 -0.45 -15.02
N THR A 155 21.30 -1.11 -14.01
CA THR A 155 22.05 -1.88 -13.01
C THR A 155 21.60 -3.33 -12.99
N SER A 156 22.55 -4.26 -12.88
CA SER A 156 22.25 -5.70 -12.84
C SER A 156 21.61 -6.11 -11.50
N ILE A 157 20.76 -7.14 -11.51
CA ILE A 157 20.20 -7.74 -10.28
C ILE A 157 21.30 -8.14 -9.29
N PRO A 158 22.40 -8.81 -9.69
CA PRO A 158 23.49 -9.12 -8.77
C PRO A 158 24.05 -7.89 -8.07
N GLU A 159 24.31 -6.79 -8.78
CA GLU A 159 24.85 -5.59 -8.16
C GLU A 159 23.86 -4.99 -7.14
N VAL A 160 22.58 -4.82 -7.53
CA VAL A 160 21.54 -4.28 -6.64
C VAL A 160 21.41 -5.12 -5.38
N MET A 161 21.26 -6.44 -5.51
CA MET A 161 21.02 -7.32 -4.36
C MET A 161 22.24 -7.43 -3.43
N ASN A 162 23.46 -7.48 -3.95
CA ASN A 162 24.66 -7.47 -3.10
C ASN A 162 24.82 -6.14 -2.35
N ALA A 163 24.53 -5.01 -3.01
CA ALA A 163 24.62 -3.70 -2.40
C ALA A 163 23.58 -3.54 -1.27
N LEU A 164 22.33 -3.92 -1.51
CA LEU A 164 21.27 -3.88 -0.50
C LEU A 164 21.57 -4.82 0.68
N ASP A 165 22.04 -6.04 0.41
CA ASP A 165 22.38 -6.99 1.47
C ASP A 165 23.52 -6.49 2.37
N ALA A 166 24.48 -5.73 1.84
CA ALA A 166 25.51 -5.08 2.65
C ALA A 166 24.92 -4.08 3.68
N LEU A 167 23.85 -3.36 3.32
CA LEU A 167 23.13 -2.48 4.26
C LEU A 167 22.40 -3.28 5.34
N VAL A 168 21.84 -4.44 4.98
CA VAL A 168 21.17 -5.33 5.94
C VAL A 168 22.17 -5.97 6.90
N ARG A 169 23.28 -6.51 6.39
CA ARG A 169 24.35 -7.11 7.22
C ARG A 169 24.99 -6.11 8.17
N SER A 170 25.08 -4.83 7.76
CA SER A 170 25.56 -3.75 8.62
C SER A 170 24.52 -3.22 9.62
N ARG A 171 23.31 -3.82 9.67
CA ARG A 171 22.21 -3.45 10.57
C ARG A 171 21.71 -2.01 10.42
N LYS A 172 22.02 -1.37 9.29
CA LYS A 172 21.46 -0.06 8.96
C LYS A 172 20.10 -0.17 8.25
N VAL A 173 19.77 -1.35 7.73
CA VAL A 173 18.45 -1.67 7.14
C VAL A 173 17.95 -3.00 7.70
N PHE A 174 16.65 -3.09 8.02
CA PHE A 174 16.05 -4.35 8.52
C PHE A 174 15.35 -5.16 7.42
N TYR A 175 14.59 -4.50 6.56
CA TYR A 175 13.81 -5.13 5.49
C TYR A 175 14.03 -4.41 4.16
N LEU A 176 13.92 -5.17 3.07
CA LEU A 176 14.06 -4.62 1.72
C LEU A 176 12.69 -4.51 1.06
N GLY A 177 12.48 -3.38 0.38
CA GLY A 177 11.31 -3.14 -0.46
C GLY A 177 11.70 -2.84 -1.90
N ILE A 178 10.73 -2.94 -2.81
CA ILE A 178 10.89 -2.52 -4.19
C ILE A 178 9.61 -1.86 -4.68
N SER A 179 9.72 -0.83 -5.52
CA SER A 179 8.58 -0.09 -6.05
C SER A 179 8.63 -0.07 -7.57
N ASP A 180 7.46 0.01 -8.19
CA ASP A 180 7.27 0.27 -9.63
C ASP A 180 8.24 -0.51 -10.54
N THR A 181 8.34 -1.83 -10.28
CA THR A 181 9.28 -2.74 -10.92
C THR A 181 8.53 -3.91 -11.57
N PRO A 182 8.85 -4.31 -12.81
CA PRO A 182 8.24 -5.48 -13.44
C PRO A 182 8.32 -6.74 -12.57
N ALA A 183 7.23 -7.50 -12.48
CA ALA A 183 7.12 -8.69 -11.62
C ALA A 183 8.23 -9.72 -11.85
N TRP A 184 8.61 -9.98 -13.11
CA TRP A 184 9.68 -10.92 -13.46
C TRP A 184 11.06 -10.51 -12.92
N ILE A 185 11.31 -9.21 -12.75
CA ILE A 185 12.57 -8.70 -12.17
C ILE A 185 12.58 -8.98 -10.67
N VAL A 186 11.46 -8.71 -9.99
CA VAL A 186 11.32 -8.97 -8.54
C VAL A 186 11.50 -10.45 -8.24
N ALA A 187 10.80 -11.33 -8.98
CA ALA A 187 10.93 -12.78 -8.84
C ALA A 187 12.38 -13.25 -9.05
N LYS A 188 13.04 -12.76 -10.11
CA LYS A 188 14.43 -13.10 -10.40
C LYS A 188 15.41 -12.56 -9.33
N ALA A 189 15.13 -11.39 -8.75
CA ALA A 189 15.95 -10.79 -7.70
C ALA A 189 15.82 -11.54 -6.37
N ASN A 190 14.61 -11.89 -5.97
CA ASN A 190 14.37 -12.71 -4.79
C ASN A 190 14.97 -14.12 -4.94
N GLU A 191 14.84 -14.72 -6.12
CA GLU A 191 15.45 -16.01 -6.42
C GLU A 191 16.99 -15.94 -6.36
N TYR A 192 17.58 -14.88 -6.92
CA TYR A 192 19.01 -14.63 -6.79
C TYR A 192 19.43 -14.51 -5.32
N ALA A 193 18.67 -13.75 -4.52
CA ALA A 193 18.97 -13.56 -3.10
C ALA A 193 18.93 -14.88 -2.32
N ARG A 194 17.87 -15.68 -2.48
CA ARG A 194 17.77 -17.01 -1.86
C ARG A 194 18.96 -17.91 -2.23
N ASN A 195 19.29 -17.98 -3.51
CA ASN A 195 20.39 -18.81 -4.01
C ASN A 195 21.78 -18.37 -3.55
N LYS A 196 21.93 -17.11 -3.14
CA LYS A 196 23.19 -16.54 -2.66
C LYS A 196 23.23 -16.29 -1.16
N GLY A 197 22.18 -16.66 -0.42
CA GLY A 197 22.08 -16.37 1.01
C GLY A 197 22.07 -14.88 1.34
N LEU A 198 21.49 -14.08 0.44
CA LEU A 198 21.23 -12.65 0.61
C LEU A 198 19.79 -12.41 1.07
N THR A 199 19.53 -11.23 1.58
CA THR A 199 18.19 -10.80 1.99
C THR A 199 17.29 -10.55 0.77
N PRO A 200 16.11 -11.20 0.65
CA PRO A 200 15.14 -10.94 -0.42
C PRO A 200 14.29 -9.69 -0.13
N PHE A 201 13.52 -9.23 -1.12
CA PHE A 201 12.50 -8.21 -0.92
C PHE A 201 11.29 -8.79 -0.15
N SER A 202 10.76 -8.02 0.80
CA SER A 202 9.61 -8.41 1.63
C SER A 202 8.33 -7.65 1.31
N VAL A 203 8.43 -6.57 0.51
CA VAL A 203 7.31 -5.70 0.17
C VAL A 203 7.49 -5.07 -1.20
N TYR A 204 6.38 -4.94 -1.91
CA TYR A 204 6.26 -4.17 -3.13
C TYR A 204 5.42 -2.91 -2.89
N GLN A 205 5.85 -1.77 -3.42
CA GLN A 205 5.05 -0.55 -3.45
C GLN A 205 4.61 -0.24 -4.89
N GLY A 206 3.33 0.05 -5.12
CA GLY A 206 2.83 0.25 -6.49
C GLY A 206 1.48 0.93 -6.61
N GLN A 207 1.20 1.47 -7.80
CA GLN A 207 -0.07 2.13 -8.09
C GLN A 207 -1.19 1.11 -8.18
N TRP A 208 -2.19 1.22 -7.30
CA TRP A 208 -3.36 0.35 -7.39
C TRP A 208 -4.61 1.04 -6.87
N SER A 209 -5.65 1.06 -7.72
CA SER A 209 -6.95 1.64 -7.42
C SER A 209 -8.01 1.02 -8.32
N LEU A 210 -9.28 1.28 -8.02
CA LEU A 210 -10.41 0.80 -8.84
C LEU A 210 -10.33 1.21 -10.33
N ILE A 211 -9.62 2.30 -10.66
CA ILE A 211 -9.43 2.76 -12.05
C ILE A 211 -8.10 2.31 -12.66
N LYS A 212 -7.16 1.82 -11.86
CA LYS A 212 -5.80 1.40 -12.26
C LYS A 212 -5.47 0.07 -11.60
N ARG A 213 -5.82 -1.01 -12.30
CA ARG A 213 -5.78 -2.40 -11.80
C ARG A 213 -4.65 -3.24 -12.41
N ASP A 214 -3.72 -2.61 -13.12
CA ASP A 214 -2.64 -3.28 -13.88
C ASP A 214 -1.84 -4.28 -13.03
N LEU A 215 -1.63 -4.00 -11.73
CA LEU A 215 -0.91 -4.88 -10.80
C LEU A 215 -1.56 -6.26 -10.66
N GLU A 216 -2.86 -6.39 -10.93
CA GLU A 216 -3.61 -7.64 -10.81
C GLU A 216 -3.19 -8.68 -11.86
N SER A 217 -2.52 -8.28 -12.95
CA SER A 217 -2.08 -9.22 -13.98
C SER A 217 -0.93 -10.11 -13.49
N GLU A 218 0.10 -9.49 -12.90
CA GLU A 218 1.40 -10.15 -12.68
C GLU A 218 2.03 -9.81 -11.32
N VAL A 219 1.86 -8.58 -10.85
CA VAL A 219 2.52 -8.13 -9.61
C VAL A 219 1.85 -8.81 -8.42
N ILE A 220 0.53 -8.67 -8.25
CA ILE A 220 -0.18 -9.28 -7.11
C ILE A 220 0.02 -10.81 -7.04
N PRO A 221 -0.12 -11.56 -8.16
CA PRO A 221 0.21 -12.99 -8.15
C PRO A 221 1.66 -13.27 -7.71
N MET A 222 2.63 -12.49 -8.19
CA MET A 222 4.03 -12.59 -7.75
C MET A 222 4.19 -12.33 -6.26
N LEU A 223 3.52 -11.32 -5.69
CA LEU A 223 3.60 -11.03 -4.26
C LEU A 223 3.08 -12.18 -3.39
N GLN A 224 2.00 -12.84 -3.83
CA GLN A 224 1.44 -13.98 -3.11
C GLN A 224 2.38 -15.18 -3.16
N SER A 225 2.99 -15.44 -4.32
CA SER A 225 4.00 -16.50 -4.49
C SER A 225 5.26 -16.25 -3.66
N GLU A 226 5.74 -15.00 -3.62
CA GLU A 226 6.98 -14.60 -2.95
C GLU A 226 6.78 -14.30 -1.44
N GLY A 227 5.54 -14.33 -0.94
CA GLY A 227 5.25 -14.00 0.47
C GLY A 227 5.54 -12.54 0.81
N MET A 228 5.21 -11.63 -0.10
CA MET A 228 5.47 -10.19 0.01
C MET A 228 4.20 -9.39 0.35
N ALA A 229 4.36 -8.27 1.04
CA ALA A 229 3.30 -7.29 1.23
C ALA A 229 3.12 -6.38 -0.01
N LEU A 230 1.95 -5.74 -0.10
CA LEU A 230 1.68 -4.66 -1.04
C LEU A 230 1.42 -3.34 -0.30
N CYS A 231 2.29 -2.36 -0.49
CA CYS A 231 2.03 -0.96 -0.16
C CYS A 231 1.38 -0.26 -1.37
N ALA A 232 0.06 -0.12 -1.37
CA ALA A 232 -0.65 0.42 -2.54
C ALA A 232 -0.73 1.95 -2.48
N TRP A 233 -0.16 2.64 -3.46
CA TRP A 233 -0.31 4.09 -3.60
C TRP A 233 -1.39 4.46 -4.63
N GLY A 234 -1.96 5.66 -4.49
CA GLY A 234 -2.97 6.17 -5.42
C GLY A 234 -4.36 5.55 -5.26
N VAL A 235 -4.61 4.80 -4.19
CA VAL A 235 -5.87 4.06 -3.93
C VAL A 235 -7.12 4.95 -4.02
N THR A 236 -7.00 6.23 -3.66
CA THR A 236 -8.11 7.20 -3.66
C THR A 236 -8.24 8.00 -4.98
N GLY A 237 -7.64 7.49 -6.08
CA GLY A 237 -7.66 8.15 -7.38
C GLY A 237 -6.97 9.52 -7.35
N SER A 238 -5.82 9.61 -6.68
CA SER A 238 -5.11 10.88 -6.44
C SER A 238 -5.96 11.97 -5.75
N GLY A 239 -6.92 11.56 -4.92
CA GLY A 239 -7.83 12.44 -4.19
C GLY A 239 -9.09 12.85 -4.97
N LYS A 240 -9.33 12.23 -6.13
CA LYS A 240 -10.49 12.52 -6.98
C LYS A 240 -11.74 11.72 -6.63
N PHE A 241 -11.62 10.62 -5.88
CA PHE A 241 -12.77 9.87 -5.38
C PHE A 241 -13.48 10.65 -4.27
N LYS A 242 -14.43 11.49 -4.67
CA LYS A 242 -15.16 12.44 -3.83
C LYS A 242 -16.64 12.44 -4.22
N THR A 243 -17.51 12.93 -3.32
CA THR A 243 -18.93 13.09 -3.60
C THR A 243 -19.14 14.09 -4.73
N SER A 244 -20.28 14.00 -5.40
CA SER A 244 -20.64 14.92 -6.49
C SER A 244 -20.62 16.39 -6.04
N GLU A 245 -21.07 16.66 -4.82
CA GLU A 245 -21.04 17.99 -4.19
C GLU A 245 -19.60 18.51 -4.00
N GLU A 246 -18.70 17.68 -3.46
CA GLU A 246 -17.31 18.07 -3.22
C GLU A 246 -16.55 18.28 -4.52
N LEU A 247 -16.81 17.47 -5.55
CA LEU A 247 -16.24 17.68 -6.89
C LEU A 247 -16.67 19.01 -7.49
N ALA A 248 -17.95 19.39 -7.36
CA ALA A 248 -18.45 20.68 -7.81
C ALA A 248 -17.78 21.84 -7.05
N ARG A 249 -17.66 21.73 -5.72
CA ARG A 249 -16.98 22.72 -4.89
C ARG A 249 -15.51 22.90 -5.28
N ARG A 250 -14.78 21.81 -5.49
CA ARG A 250 -13.35 21.84 -5.89
C ARG A 250 -13.15 22.41 -7.28
N LYS A 251 -14.06 22.12 -8.21
CA LYS A 251 -14.04 22.70 -9.57
C LYS A 251 -14.18 24.22 -9.51
N THR A 252 -15.12 24.72 -8.72
CA THR A 252 -15.29 26.17 -8.52
C THR A 252 -14.08 26.81 -7.83
N ALA A 253 -13.48 26.11 -6.86
CA ALA A 253 -12.34 26.61 -6.10
C ALA A 253 -10.97 26.43 -6.79
N GLY A 254 -10.89 25.68 -7.89
CA GLY A 254 -9.61 25.37 -8.57
C GLY A 254 -8.65 24.51 -7.74
N THR A 255 -9.16 23.71 -6.80
CA THR A 255 -8.35 22.99 -5.78
C THR A 255 -8.06 21.53 -6.13
N PHE A 256 -8.16 21.15 -7.41
CA PHE A 256 -7.81 19.80 -7.83
C PHE A 256 -6.30 19.58 -7.76
N ARG A 257 -5.92 18.38 -7.32
CA ARG A 257 -4.52 17.94 -7.34
C ARG A 257 -4.00 17.96 -8.78
N TYR A 258 -2.81 18.53 -8.97
CA TYR A 258 -2.20 18.74 -10.31
C TYR A 258 -3.02 19.64 -11.25
N GLY A 259 -3.99 20.40 -10.74
CA GLY A 259 -4.89 21.23 -11.56
C GLY A 259 -5.83 20.44 -12.48
N MET A 260 -5.86 19.10 -12.36
CA MET A 260 -6.59 18.22 -13.26
C MET A 260 -7.85 17.69 -12.58
N GLY A 261 -9.01 18.11 -13.07
CA GLY A 261 -10.29 17.56 -12.66
C GLY A 261 -10.44 16.07 -13.01
N PRO A 262 -11.46 15.39 -12.46
CA PRO A 262 -11.68 13.98 -12.73
C PRO A 262 -12.11 13.74 -14.18
N THR A 263 -11.58 12.69 -14.81
CA THR A 263 -12.05 12.16 -16.09
C THR A 263 -13.47 11.61 -15.96
N ALA A 264 -14.15 11.33 -17.08
CA ALA A 264 -15.47 10.71 -17.06
C ALA A 264 -15.47 9.34 -16.35
N GLU A 265 -14.39 8.58 -16.50
CA GLU A 265 -14.19 7.30 -15.80
C GLU A 265 -14.05 7.52 -14.29
N GLU A 266 -13.25 8.50 -13.85
CA GLU A 266 -13.06 8.84 -12.44
C GLU A 266 -14.37 9.35 -11.80
N GLN A 267 -15.20 10.10 -12.55
CA GLN A 267 -16.53 10.53 -12.10
C GLN A 267 -17.49 9.35 -11.94
N SER A 268 -17.51 8.43 -12.91
CA SER A 268 -18.34 7.22 -12.84
C SER A 268 -17.97 6.35 -11.65
N MET A 269 -16.66 6.18 -11.41
CA MET A 269 -16.17 5.46 -10.23
C MET A 269 -16.53 6.17 -8.93
N SER A 270 -16.43 7.50 -8.88
CA SER A 270 -16.81 8.29 -7.70
C SER A 270 -18.29 8.12 -7.36
N ALA A 271 -19.17 8.13 -8.37
CA ALA A 271 -20.60 7.90 -8.19
C ALA A 271 -20.90 6.48 -7.69
N ALA A 272 -20.20 5.46 -8.19
CA ALA A 272 -20.35 4.09 -7.71
C ALA A 272 -19.87 3.94 -6.25
N LEU A 273 -18.74 4.55 -5.90
CA LEU A 273 -18.23 4.59 -4.53
C LEU A 273 -19.19 5.31 -3.58
N GLU A 274 -19.79 6.42 -4.01
CA GLU A 274 -20.82 7.15 -3.25
C GLU A 274 -22.08 6.29 -3.05
N LYS A 275 -22.53 5.59 -4.10
CA LYS A 275 -23.66 4.66 -4.02
C LYS A 275 -23.40 3.48 -3.08
N VAL A 276 -22.21 2.89 -3.11
CA VAL A 276 -21.86 1.81 -2.16
C VAL A 276 -21.71 2.37 -0.75
N GLY A 277 -21.11 3.56 -0.60
CA GLY A 277 -21.00 4.27 0.67
C GLY A 277 -22.35 4.50 1.35
N SER A 278 -23.38 4.90 0.60
CA SER A 278 -24.72 5.13 1.17
C SER A 278 -25.43 3.87 1.66
N GLN A 279 -24.97 2.68 1.26
CA GLN A 279 -25.49 1.40 1.74
C GLN A 279 -24.80 0.93 3.03
N LEU A 280 -23.69 1.55 3.42
CA LEU A 280 -22.87 1.15 4.55
C LEU A 280 -23.22 1.96 5.81
N PRO A 281 -23.12 1.38 7.02
CA PRO A 281 -23.30 2.11 8.26
C PRO A 281 -22.39 3.34 8.34
N GLY A 282 -22.96 4.49 8.73
CA GLY A 282 -22.22 5.75 8.86
C GLY A 282 -21.96 6.49 7.54
N HIS A 283 -22.44 5.99 6.40
CA HIS A 283 -22.33 6.61 5.09
C HIS A 283 -20.90 7.11 4.77
N PRO A 284 -19.89 6.21 4.81
CA PRO A 284 -18.50 6.58 4.64
C PRO A 284 -18.25 7.29 3.31
N ALA A 285 -17.26 8.19 3.32
CA ALA A 285 -16.86 8.92 2.13
C ALA A 285 -16.33 7.98 1.02
N PRO A 286 -16.48 8.34 -0.27
CA PRO A 286 -16.00 7.53 -1.40
C PRO A 286 -14.52 7.10 -1.28
N ALA A 287 -13.65 7.98 -0.80
CA ALA A 287 -12.24 7.67 -0.57
C ALA A 287 -12.01 6.55 0.47
N SER A 288 -12.84 6.48 1.51
CA SER A 288 -12.74 5.46 2.55
C SER A 288 -13.25 4.11 2.02
N VAL A 289 -14.30 4.11 1.20
CA VAL A 289 -14.80 2.90 0.52
C VAL A 289 -13.74 2.35 -0.45
N ALA A 290 -13.05 3.20 -1.21
CA ALA A 290 -11.98 2.78 -2.10
C ALA A 290 -10.78 2.16 -1.36
N GLN A 291 -10.43 2.71 -0.19
CA GLN A 291 -9.39 2.14 0.67
C GLN A 291 -9.82 0.77 1.23
N ALA A 292 -11.05 0.64 1.70
CA ALA A 292 -11.60 -0.61 2.18
C ALA A 292 -11.61 -1.69 1.08
N TRP A 293 -11.95 -1.31 -0.16
CA TRP A 293 -11.85 -2.20 -1.32
C TRP A 293 -10.43 -2.74 -1.51
N SER A 294 -9.41 -1.87 -1.51
CA SER A 294 -8.04 -2.35 -1.74
C SER A 294 -7.58 -3.39 -0.69
N MET A 295 -8.00 -3.22 0.57
CA MET A 295 -7.70 -4.16 1.64
C MET A 295 -8.55 -5.43 1.62
N SER A 296 -9.68 -5.46 0.92
CA SER A 296 -10.59 -6.62 0.86
C SER A 296 -10.24 -7.62 -0.24
N LYS A 297 -9.29 -7.29 -1.11
CA LYS A 297 -8.96 -8.08 -2.30
C LYS A 297 -7.96 -9.21 -2.04
N VAL A 298 -6.82 -8.91 -1.42
CA VAL A 298 -5.75 -9.88 -1.15
C VAL A 298 -5.11 -9.63 0.22
N PRO A 299 -4.49 -10.64 0.86
CA PRO A 299 -3.76 -10.46 2.11
C PRO A 299 -2.61 -9.46 2.01
N TYR A 300 -2.14 -8.95 3.15
CA TYR A 300 -0.94 -8.12 3.29
C TYR A 300 -0.94 -6.82 2.45
N VAL A 301 -2.11 -6.22 2.25
CA VAL A 301 -2.25 -4.90 1.61
C VAL A 301 -2.27 -3.79 2.66
N PHE A 302 -1.44 -2.77 2.43
CA PHE A 302 -1.28 -1.57 3.25
C PHE A 302 -1.42 -0.32 2.37
N PRO A 303 -2.63 0.26 2.27
CA PRO A 303 -2.82 1.50 1.51
C PRO A 303 -1.92 2.63 2.04
N LEU A 304 -1.26 3.32 1.11
CA LEU A 304 -0.43 4.47 1.39
C LEU A 304 -1.29 5.75 1.35
N LEU A 305 -1.46 6.35 2.51
CA LEU A 305 -2.19 7.61 2.68
C LEU A 305 -1.33 8.77 2.21
N GLY A 306 -1.95 9.73 1.54
CA GLY A 306 -1.33 10.99 1.20
C GLY A 306 -2.34 12.12 1.31
N GLY A 307 -1.88 13.31 1.64
CA GLY A 307 -2.71 14.49 1.79
C GLY A 307 -2.00 15.59 2.56
N THR A 308 -2.72 16.67 2.81
CA THR A 308 -2.23 17.85 3.55
C THR A 308 -3.20 18.28 4.65
N ASP A 309 -4.26 17.52 4.90
CA ASP A 309 -5.38 17.91 5.74
C ASP A 309 -5.62 16.84 6.82
N PRO A 310 -5.43 17.16 8.11
CA PRO A 310 -5.67 16.25 9.21
C PRO A 310 -7.09 15.67 9.27
N GLU A 311 -8.13 16.40 8.84
CA GLU A 311 -9.50 15.90 8.86
C GLU A 311 -9.71 14.84 7.78
N HIS A 312 -9.11 15.01 6.60
CA HIS A 312 -9.07 13.97 5.58
C HIS A 312 -8.32 12.72 6.06
N LEU A 313 -7.24 12.88 6.84
CA LEU A 313 -6.52 11.76 7.43
C LEU A 313 -7.41 10.97 8.41
N LYS A 314 -8.13 11.65 9.30
CA LYS A 314 -9.10 11.00 10.19
C LYS A 314 -10.17 10.23 9.40
N ALA A 315 -10.73 10.84 8.35
CA ALA A 315 -11.71 10.17 7.48
C ALA A 315 -11.14 8.94 6.74
N ASN A 316 -9.86 8.98 6.35
CA ASN A 316 -9.18 7.81 5.77
C ASN A 316 -9.03 6.68 6.79
N ILE A 317 -8.73 6.99 8.05
CA ILE A 317 -8.61 5.98 9.12
C ILE A 317 -9.94 5.24 9.35
N GLU A 318 -11.07 5.92 9.16
CA GLU A 318 -12.40 5.29 9.24
C GLU A 318 -12.62 4.18 8.19
N ALA A 319 -11.84 4.15 7.09
CA ALA A 319 -11.88 3.07 6.11
C ALA A 319 -11.63 1.70 6.74
N LEU A 320 -10.88 1.64 7.84
CA LEU A 320 -10.59 0.41 8.56
C LEU A 320 -11.80 -0.23 9.21
N LYS A 321 -12.91 0.51 9.38
CA LYS A 321 -14.16 -0.01 9.97
C LYS A 321 -15.10 -0.60 8.92
N ILE A 322 -14.77 -0.47 7.64
CA ILE A 322 -15.65 -0.85 6.53
C ILE A 322 -15.40 -2.31 6.14
N SER A 323 -16.47 -3.09 6.08
CA SER A 323 -16.47 -4.42 5.46
C SER A 323 -17.37 -4.37 4.22
N LEU A 324 -16.81 -4.70 3.06
CA LEU A 324 -17.56 -4.76 1.81
C LEU A 324 -18.06 -6.19 1.56
N SER A 325 -19.30 -6.32 1.08
CA SER A 325 -19.81 -7.59 0.58
C SER A 325 -19.22 -7.92 -0.79
N THR A 326 -19.32 -9.19 -1.21
CA THR A 326 -18.87 -9.62 -2.53
C THR A 326 -19.60 -8.86 -3.65
N GLU A 327 -20.90 -8.65 -3.51
CA GLU A 327 -21.74 -7.93 -4.48
C GLU A 327 -21.34 -6.44 -4.58
N GLN A 328 -20.95 -5.82 -3.46
CA GLN A 328 -20.44 -4.45 -3.44
C GLN A 328 -19.09 -4.34 -4.15
N VAL A 329 -18.19 -5.30 -3.91
CA VAL A 329 -16.91 -5.37 -4.63
C VAL A 329 -17.12 -5.56 -6.12
N GLU A 330 -17.99 -6.49 -6.53
CA GLU A 330 -18.35 -6.74 -7.93
C GLU A 330 -18.99 -5.49 -8.58
N THR A 331 -19.84 -4.77 -7.85
CA THR A 331 -20.43 -3.51 -8.32
C THR A 331 -19.37 -2.45 -8.62
N LEU A 332 -18.39 -2.27 -7.72
CA LEU A 332 -17.31 -1.30 -7.91
C LEU A 332 -16.39 -1.69 -9.07
N GLU A 333 -16.04 -2.96 -9.16
CA GLU A 333 -15.18 -3.48 -10.22
C GLU A 333 -15.87 -3.52 -11.59
N GLY A 334 -17.20 -3.65 -11.62
CA GLY A 334 -18.00 -3.62 -12.85
C GLY A 334 -18.04 -2.25 -13.53
N VAL A 335 -17.73 -1.16 -12.81
CA VAL A 335 -17.64 0.19 -13.41
C VAL A 335 -16.52 0.26 -14.44
N LYS A 336 -15.39 -0.38 -14.14
CA LYS A 336 -14.26 -0.54 -15.06
C LYS A 336 -13.80 -2.00 -15.01
N PRO A 337 -14.37 -2.86 -15.86
CA PRO A 337 -13.98 -4.25 -15.93
C PRO A 337 -12.47 -4.35 -16.17
N PHE A 338 -11.81 -5.17 -15.35
CA PHE A 338 -10.40 -5.48 -15.54
C PHE A 338 -10.27 -6.60 -16.58
N ALA A 339 -9.52 -6.33 -17.64
CA ALA A 339 -9.08 -7.33 -18.58
C ALA A 339 -7.59 -7.61 -18.32
N PRO A 340 -7.21 -8.82 -17.87
CA PRO A 340 -5.81 -9.15 -17.73
C PRO A 340 -5.13 -9.19 -19.11
N LEU A 341 -3.79 -9.15 -19.14
CA LEU A 341 -3.03 -9.26 -20.38
C LEU A 341 -2.98 -10.72 -20.87
N PHE A 342 -2.59 -10.94 -22.13
CA PHE A 342 -2.14 -12.27 -22.56
C PHE A 342 -0.87 -12.66 -21.75
N PRO A 343 -0.72 -13.92 -21.29
CA PRO A 343 -1.56 -15.10 -21.54
C PRO A 343 -2.82 -15.26 -20.68
N GLN A 344 -2.96 -14.51 -19.58
CA GLN A 344 -4.03 -14.68 -18.61
C GLN A 344 -5.42 -14.37 -19.17
N ALA A 345 -5.52 -13.46 -20.15
CA ALA A 345 -6.77 -13.19 -20.85
C ALA A 345 -7.36 -14.43 -21.54
N GLU A 346 -6.49 -15.28 -22.10
CA GLU A 346 -6.91 -16.43 -22.91
C GLU A 346 -7.03 -17.72 -22.07
N PHE A 347 -6.09 -17.91 -21.15
CA PHE A 347 -5.96 -19.14 -20.38
C PHE A 347 -6.39 -19.02 -18.92
N GLY A 348 -6.80 -17.81 -18.52
CA GLY A 348 -7.22 -17.43 -17.18
C GLY A 348 -6.07 -17.21 -16.20
N VAL A 349 -6.44 -16.85 -14.97
CA VAL A 349 -5.54 -16.61 -13.84
C VAL A 349 -5.51 -17.83 -12.92
N ASP A 350 -4.53 -17.89 -12.00
CA ASP A 350 -4.48 -18.94 -10.97
C ASP A 350 -5.84 -19.02 -10.21
N PRO A 351 -6.54 -20.18 -10.27
CA PRO A 351 -7.82 -20.36 -9.59
C PRO A 351 -7.75 -20.09 -8.08
N ALA A 352 -6.60 -20.33 -7.43
CA ALA A 352 -6.38 -20.06 -6.02
C ALA A 352 -6.54 -18.57 -5.68
N LEU A 353 -6.34 -17.69 -6.66
CA LEU A 353 -6.38 -16.23 -6.53
C LEU A 353 -7.74 -15.63 -6.92
N THR A 354 -8.67 -16.43 -7.46
CA THR A 354 -10.00 -15.94 -7.86
C THR A 354 -10.98 -15.94 -6.68
N THR A 355 -11.85 -14.93 -6.63
CA THR A 355 -12.82 -14.71 -5.53
C THR A 355 -13.73 -15.91 -5.27
N HIS A 356 -14.03 -16.68 -6.32
CA HIS A 356 -14.95 -17.81 -6.30
C HIS A 356 -14.27 -19.16 -6.58
N GLY A 357 -12.96 -19.19 -6.85
CA GLY A 357 -12.27 -20.41 -7.30
C GLY A 357 -12.75 -20.89 -8.67
N HIS A 358 -13.27 -19.99 -9.52
CA HIS A 358 -13.84 -20.38 -10.81
C HIS A 358 -12.76 -20.94 -11.74
N GLN A 359 -13.09 -22.05 -12.40
CA GLN A 359 -12.24 -22.68 -13.39
C GLN A 359 -11.98 -21.71 -14.56
N THR A 360 -10.73 -21.63 -15.00
CA THR A 360 -10.40 -20.88 -16.21
C THR A 360 -10.96 -21.58 -17.45
N SER A 361 -11.06 -20.84 -18.55
CA SER A 361 -11.63 -21.29 -19.83
C SER A 361 -11.17 -22.69 -20.27
N LEU A 362 -9.88 -23.01 -20.10
CA LEU A 362 -9.32 -24.31 -20.47
C LEU A 362 -9.71 -25.43 -19.49
N PHE A 363 -9.66 -25.17 -18.18
CA PHE A 363 -9.98 -26.18 -17.17
C PHE A 363 -11.48 -26.38 -16.96
N ALA A 364 -12.31 -25.44 -17.43
CA ALA A 364 -13.76 -25.60 -17.49
C ALA A 364 -14.20 -26.78 -18.38
N MET A 365 -13.32 -27.28 -19.26
CA MET A 365 -13.57 -28.51 -20.03
C MET A 365 -13.44 -29.80 -19.19
N MET A 366 -12.87 -29.71 -17.99
CA MET A 366 -12.73 -30.82 -17.05
C MET A 366 -13.60 -30.55 -15.82
N PRO A 367 -14.89 -30.94 -15.84
CA PRO A 367 -15.77 -30.71 -14.70
C PRO A 367 -15.27 -31.45 -13.46
N TYR A 368 -15.57 -30.91 -12.27
CA TYR A 368 -15.30 -31.52 -10.95
C TYR A 368 -13.83 -31.48 -10.46
N ILE A 369 -13.10 -30.39 -10.71
CA ILE A 369 -11.79 -30.14 -10.07
C ILE A 369 -11.93 -29.08 -8.98
N GLU A 370 -11.50 -29.41 -7.76
CA GLU A 370 -11.41 -28.46 -6.65
C GLU A 370 -9.99 -27.88 -6.54
N PHE A 371 -9.89 -26.57 -6.30
CA PHE A 371 -8.61 -25.87 -6.12
C PHE A 371 -8.44 -25.41 -4.68
N VAL A 372 -7.21 -25.49 -4.19
CA VAL A 372 -6.84 -24.89 -2.90
C VAL A 372 -6.96 -23.37 -3.03
N ARG A 373 -7.70 -22.74 -2.12
CA ARG A 373 -7.89 -21.28 -2.10
C ARG A 373 -6.72 -20.59 -1.40
N ALA A 374 -6.30 -19.45 -1.93
CA ALA A 374 -5.33 -18.59 -1.26
C ALA A 374 -5.89 -18.07 0.09
N PRO A 375 -5.00 -17.68 1.04
CA PRO A 375 -5.43 -17.03 2.26
C PRO A 375 -6.28 -15.79 1.97
N LYS A 376 -7.30 -15.55 2.80
CA LYS A 376 -8.18 -14.40 2.68
C LYS A 376 -7.58 -13.17 3.37
N PRO A 377 -7.86 -11.95 2.89
CA PRO A 377 -7.51 -10.73 3.59
C PRO A 377 -8.18 -10.65 4.97
N LEU A 378 -7.54 -9.89 5.85
CA LEU A 378 -8.12 -9.57 7.16
C LEU A 378 -9.26 -8.56 6.99
N GLY A 379 -10.37 -8.81 7.69
CA GLY A 379 -11.47 -7.84 7.80
C GLY A 379 -11.11 -6.63 8.69
N PRO A 380 -12.10 -5.77 8.99
CA PRO A 380 -11.95 -4.66 9.91
C PRO A 380 -11.32 -5.07 11.25
N PRO A 381 -10.41 -4.26 11.82
CA PRO A 381 -9.84 -4.52 13.13
C PRO A 381 -10.91 -4.53 14.23
N GLY A 382 -10.66 -5.28 15.31
CA GLY A 382 -11.60 -5.41 16.43
C GLY A 382 -12.76 -6.39 16.19
N ILE A 383 -13.05 -6.76 14.93
CA ILE A 383 -13.85 -7.97 14.63
C ILE A 383 -12.92 -9.18 14.72
N VAL A 384 -12.37 -9.42 15.91
CA VAL A 384 -11.75 -10.71 16.20
C VAL A 384 -12.91 -11.71 16.25
N ARG A 385 -13.11 -12.47 15.17
CA ARG A 385 -13.82 -13.74 15.28
C ARG A 385 -13.03 -14.57 16.30
N GLY A 386 -13.63 -14.73 17.48
CA GLY A 386 -12.94 -15.06 18.72
C GLY A 386 -12.01 -16.26 18.62
N TYR A 387 -10.77 -16.08 19.05
CA TYR A 387 -9.95 -17.19 19.55
C TYR A 387 -9.88 -17.21 21.09
N PHE A 388 -10.33 -16.14 21.76
CA PHE A 388 -10.36 -16.08 23.22
C PHE A 388 -11.63 -15.37 23.71
N GLY A 389 -12.72 -16.12 23.87
CA GLY A 389 -13.87 -15.71 24.68
C GLY A 389 -15.22 -15.73 23.97
N GLY A 390 -16.05 -16.71 24.34
CA GLY A 390 -17.44 -16.48 24.78
C GLY A 390 -18.55 -16.24 23.76
N ASP A 391 -18.30 -15.59 22.63
CA ASP A 391 -19.41 -15.25 21.72
C ASP A 391 -19.54 -16.29 20.61
N LYS A 392 -20.63 -17.07 20.70
CA LYS A 392 -21.03 -18.03 19.68
C LYS A 392 -21.04 -17.35 18.30
N PRO A 393 -20.53 -18.00 17.25
CA PRO A 393 -20.66 -17.47 15.90
C PRO A 393 -22.15 -17.28 15.58
N VAL A 394 -22.53 -16.07 15.18
CA VAL A 394 -23.78 -15.87 14.45
C VAL A 394 -23.58 -16.54 13.09
N ILE A 395 -23.99 -17.81 13.02
CA ILE A 395 -24.20 -18.52 11.77
C ILE A 395 -25.36 -17.80 11.09
N ILE A 396 -25.05 -16.95 10.13
CA ILE A 396 -26.06 -16.51 9.16
C ILE A 396 -26.33 -17.73 8.29
N SER A 397 -27.48 -18.34 8.55
CA SER A 397 -28.06 -19.49 7.84
C SER A 397 -28.03 -19.30 6.33
N GLY A 398 -27.56 -20.31 5.60
CA GLY A 398 -27.66 -20.30 4.13
C GLY A 398 -26.85 -21.37 3.41
N LEU A 399 -26.77 -22.59 3.95
CA LEU A 399 -26.35 -23.76 3.17
C LEU A 399 -27.34 -24.89 3.48
N LEU A 400 -28.40 -24.92 2.68
CA LEU A 400 -29.14 -26.14 2.40
C LEU A 400 -28.16 -27.10 1.74
N LEU A 401 -27.60 -28.02 2.53
CA LEU A 401 -27.17 -29.31 2.00
C LEU A 401 -28.45 -30.05 1.65
N ASN A 402 -28.76 -30.13 0.35
CA ASN A 402 -29.68 -31.14 -0.15
C ASN A 402 -29.03 -32.50 0.10
N ASP A 403 -29.61 -33.25 1.03
CA ASP A 403 -29.36 -34.67 1.25
C ASP A 403 -30.17 -35.46 0.20
N PRO A 404 -29.56 -36.18 -0.75
CA PRO A 404 -30.28 -37.12 -1.57
C PRO A 404 -30.37 -38.48 -0.85
N GLU A 405 -31.61 -38.86 -0.56
CA GLU A 405 -32.10 -40.25 -0.50
C GLU A 405 -31.68 -41.10 0.71
N THR A 406 -32.59 -41.19 1.70
CA THR A 406 -32.86 -42.47 2.37
C THR A 406 -34.35 -42.58 2.73
N HIS A 407 -35.15 -43.14 1.81
CA HIS A 407 -36.38 -43.88 2.14
C HIS A 407 -36.78 -44.78 0.96
N ALA A 408 -36.34 -46.05 1.01
CA ALA A 408 -37.12 -47.28 0.77
C ALA A 408 -36.20 -48.49 0.81
#